data_AF-A0A6L7TK45-F1
#
_entry.id   AF-A0A6L7TK45-F1
#
_cell.length_a   1.000
_cell.length_b   1.000
_cell.length_c   1.000
_cell.angle_alpha   90.00
_cell.angle_beta   90.00
_cell.angle_gamma   90.00
#
_symmetry.space_group_name_H-M   'P 1'
#
loop_
_entity.id
_entity.type
_entity.pdbx_description
1 polymer ?
#
loop_
_entity_poly.entity_id
_entity_poly.type
_entity_poly.pdbx_seq_one_letter_code
_entity_poly.pdbx_strand_id
1 'polypeptide(L)'
;MNLARIQDEIATARQHFDFVEGHSTTSGGVMVLIALQTIKRVYTLSVSFPESYPNVMPKVHVRRPMLQSSPHRFSNDRICFLHPTMWNPGRHNLLFVIQRTAKWLAKYEVYQETGNWPGAGIAH
;
A
#
# COMPACT_ATOMS: atom_id res chain seq x y z
N MET A 1 13.74 5.95 -11.39
CA MET A 1 12.70 6.33 -10.39
C MET A 1 12.67 7.85 -10.23
N ASN A 2 11.50 8.49 -10.09
CA ASN A 2 11.42 9.93 -9.79
C ASN A 2 11.50 10.21 -8.27
N LEU A 3 12.72 10.45 -7.77
CA LEU A 3 12.99 10.64 -6.34
C LEU A 3 12.37 11.92 -5.76
N ALA A 4 12.46 13.05 -6.47
CA ALA A 4 11.91 14.33 -6.01
C ALA A 4 10.40 14.20 -5.75
N ARG A 5 9.68 13.58 -6.70
CA ARG A 5 8.25 13.30 -6.53
C ARG A 5 7.96 12.43 -5.30
N ILE A 6 8.75 11.38 -5.06
CA ILE A 6 8.54 10.51 -3.90
C ILE A 6 8.74 11.28 -2.59
N GLN A 7 9.73 12.16 -2.52
CA GLN A 7 9.97 13.00 -1.34
C GLN A 7 8.80 13.94 -1.04
N ASP A 8 8.26 14.61 -2.07
CA ASP A 8 7.08 15.47 -1.94
C ASP A 8 5.83 14.68 -1.50
N GLU A 9 5.65 13.48 -2.05
CA GLU A 9 4.55 12.59 -1.69
C GLU A 9 4.66 12.07 -0.24
N ILE A 10 5.87 11.81 0.25
CA ILE A 10 6.12 11.46 1.67
C ILE A 10 5.79 12.64 2.57
N ALA A 11 6.23 13.85 2.22
CA ALA A 11 5.93 15.06 2.98
C ALA A 11 4.41 15.30 3.06
N THR A 12 3.70 15.13 1.95
CA THR A 12 2.23 15.23 1.90
C THR A 12 1.57 14.15 2.74
N ALA A 13 2.03 12.90 2.67
CA ALA A 13 1.47 11.80 3.45
C ALA A 13 1.62 12.03 4.97
N ARG A 14 2.74 12.59 5.42
CA ARG A 14 3.00 12.94 6.83
C ARG A 14 2.05 13.99 7.41
N GLN A 15 1.42 14.80 6.56
CA GLN A 15 0.38 15.74 7.00
C GLN A 15 -0.94 15.05 7.36
N HIS A 16 -1.12 13.80 6.90
CA HIS A 16 -2.39 13.06 7.03
C HIS A 16 -2.28 11.80 7.90
N PHE A 17 -1.07 11.28 8.09
CA PHE A 17 -0.81 10.04 8.79
C PHE A 17 0.40 10.21 9.72
N ASP A 18 0.23 9.83 10.99
CA ASP A 18 1.23 10.04 12.04
C ASP A 18 2.53 9.25 11.80
N PHE A 19 2.41 8.05 11.23
CA PHE A 19 3.53 7.13 11.05
C PHE A 19 3.81 6.89 9.57
N VAL A 20 4.62 7.76 8.97
CA VAL A 20 5.13 7.64 7.61
C VAL A 20 6.62 7.97 7.58
N GLU A 21 7.44 6.98 7.25
CA GLU A 21 8.90 7.11 7.22
C GLU A 21 9.47 6.69 5.87
N GLY A 22 10.17 7.60 5.20
CA GLY A 22 10.96 7.28 4.01
C GLY A 22 12.36 6.82 4.39
N HIS A 23 12.82 5.72 3.80
CA HIS A 23 14.14 5.12 4.00
C HIS A 23 14.79 4.87 2.64
N SER A 24 16.05 5.28 2.48
CA SER A 24 16.84 4.91 1.29
C SER A 24 17.17 3.42 1.32
N THR A 25 17.11 2.76 0.16
CA THR A 25 17.56 1.36 0.04
C THR A 25 19.03 1.30 -0.38
N THR A 26 19.69 0.17 -0.12
CA THR A 26 21.09 -0.07 -0.52
C THR A 26 21.30 0.00 -2.04
N SER A 27 20.23 -0.20 -2.82
CA SER A 27 20.23 -0.10 -4.28
C SER A 27 19.97 1.31 -4.81
N GLY A 28 19.97 2.34 -3.96
CA GLY A 28 19.63 3.72 -4.35
C GLY A 28 18.12 3.99 -4.52
N GLY A 29 17.29 3.03 -4.09
CA GLY A 29 15.83 3.12 -4.08
C GLY A 29 15.28 3.90 -2.87
N VAL A 30 13.96 4.03 -2.80
CA VAL A 30 13.24 4.48 -1.59
C VAL A 30 12.23 3.42 -1.18
N MET A 31 12.17 3.15 0.12
CA MET A 31 11.13 2.37 0.76
C MET A 31 10.43 3.24 1.79
N VAL A 32 9.09 3.20 1.83
CA VAL A 32 8.32 3.91 2.86
C VAL A 32 7.75 2.90 3.84
N LEU A 33 8.01 3.10 5.13
CA LEU A 33 7.40 2.36 6.22
C LEU A 33 6.21 3.15 6.77
N ILE A 34 5.10 2.46 6.96
CA ILE A 34 3.86 3.06 7.50
C ILE A 34 3.29 2.17 8.60
N ALA A 35 2.66 2.79 9.60
CA ALA A 35 1.79 2.10 10.54
C ALA A 35 0.34 2.60 10.38
N LEU A 36 -0.62 1.66 10.27
CA LEU A 36 -2.04 1.95 10.15
C LEU A 36 -2.81 1.19 11.23
N GLN A 37 -3.67 1.90 11.95
CA GLN A 37 -4.60 1.32 12.91
C GLN A 37 -5.98 1.13 12.27
N THR A 38 -6.50 -0.09 12.36
CA THR A 38 -7.91 -0.42 12.09
C THR A 38 -8.67 -0.50 13.41
N ILE A 39 -9.96 -0.85 13.34
CA ILE A 39 -10.76 -1.12 14.54
C ILE A 39 -10.29 -2.36 15.33
N LYS A 40 -9.56 -3.30 14.70
CA LYS A 40 -9.12 -4.53 15.38
C LYS A 40 -7.66 -4.49 15.82
N ARG A 41 -6.76 -3.87 15.05
CA ARG A 41 -5.31 -3.90 15.34
C ARG A 41 -4.51 -2.88 14.56
N VAL A 42 -3.21 -2.80 14.88
CA VAL A 42 -2.22 -2.03 14.12
C VAL A 42 -1.52 -2.93 13.12
N TYR A 43 -1.37 -2.45 11.89
CA TYR A 43 -0.55 -3.06 10.85
C TYR A 43 0.65 -2.18 10.55
N THR A 44 1.81 -2.80 10.38
CA THR A 44 2.99 -2.16 9.78
C THR A 44 3.13 -2.64 8.34
N LEU A 45 3.46 -1.74 7.43
CA LEU A 45 3.59 -2.02 6.01
C LEU A 45 4.81 -1.35 5.42
N SER A 46 5.25 -1.87 4.27
CA SER A 46 6.26 -1.24 3.43
C SER A 46 5.69 -0.97 2.03
N VAL A 47 6.03 0.21 1.51
CA VAL A 47 5.76 0.62 0.12
C VAL A 47 7.10 0.74 -0.58
N SER A 48 7.27 0.01 -1.69
CA SER A 48 8.44 0.14 -2.57
C SER A 48 8.04 0.66 -3.93
N PHE A 49 8.87 1.53 -4.48
CA PHE A 49 8.62 2.20 -5.75
C PHE A 49 9.45 1.53 -6.85
N PRO A 50 8.86 1.15 -8.00
CA PRO A 50 9.63 0.66 -9.13
C PRO A 50 10.47 1.78 -9.76
N GLU A 51 11.50 1.41 -10.52
CA GLU A 51 12.30 2.38 -11.28
C GLU A 51 11.46 3.23 -12.24
N SER A 52 10.37 2.67 -12.75
CA SER A 52 9.42 3.36 -13.62
C SER A 52 8.39 4.23 -12.88
N TYR A 53 8.46 4.35 -11.55
CA TYR A 53 7.58 5.25 -10.80
C TYR A 53 7.78 6.71 -11.26
N PRO A 54 6.70 7.44 -11.60
CA PRO A 54 5.30 7.17 -11.27
C PRO A 54 4.48 6.42 -12.34
N ASN A 55 5.04 6.10 -13.49
CA ASN A 55 4.28 5.49 -14.60
C ASN A 55 3.76 4.08 -14.27
N VAL A 56 4.39 3.40 -13.32
CA VAL A 56 3.93 2.12 -12.76
C VAL A 56 3.63 2.29 -11.27
N MET A 57 2.54 1.69 -10.80
CA MET A 57 2.13 1.75 -9.40
C MET A 57 3.17 1.15 -8.43
N PRO A 58 3.22 1.62 -7.18
CA PRO A 58 4.12 1.05 -6.18
C PRO A 58 3.62 -0.30 -5.68
N LYS A 59 4.50 -1.02 -4.98
CA LYS A 59 4.22 -2.33 -4.38
C LYS A 59 4.03 -2.17 -2.87
N VAL A 60 2.98 -2.76 -2.33
CA VAL A 60 2.67 -2.69 -0.89
C VAL A 60 2.73 -4.08 -0.27
N HIS A 61 3.48 -4.22 0.83
CA HIS A 61 3.55 -5.42 1.65
C HIS A 61 3.11 -5.10 3.07
N VAL A 62 2.27 -5.95 3.64
CA VAL A 62 2.01 -5.92 5.09
C VAL A 62 3.11 -6.71 5.78
N ARG A 63 3.82 -6.07 6.71
CA ARG A 63 4.95 -6.65 7.43
C ARG A 63 4.51 -7.32 8.71
N ARG A 64 3.66 -6.66 9.50
CA ARG A 64 3.11 -7.22 10.74
C ARG A 64 1.67 -6.75 10.97
N PRO A 65 0.79 -7.60 11.53
CA PRO A 65 0.96 -9.06 11.61
C PRO A 65 1.08 -9.68 10.21
N MET A 66 1.64 -10.90 10.15
CA MET A 66 1.69 -11.65 8.88
C MET A 66 0.26 -11.95 8.41
N LEU A 67 -0.02 -11.68 7.15
CA LEU A 67 -1.34 -11.94 6.57
C LEU A 67 -1.54 -13.45 6.36
N GLN A 68 -2.74 -13.92 6.71
CA GLN A 68 -3.21 -15.23 6.27
C GLN A 68 -3.62 -15.17 4.79
N SER A 69 -3.92 -16.34 4.20
CA SER A 69 -4.46 -16.38 2.83
C SER A 69 -5.73 -15.54 2.74
N SER A 70 -5.85 -14.73 1.70
CA SER A 70 -7.04 -13.92 1.44
C SER A 70 -7.18 -13.61 -0.05
N PRO A 71 -8.39 -13.28 -0.51
CA PRO A 71 -8.60 -12.62 -1.80
C PRO A 71 -7.77 -11.33 -1.91
N HIS A 72 -7.59 -10.85 -3.15
CA HIS A 72 -6.92 -9.58 -3.46
C HIS A 72 -5.46 -9.49 -2.98
N ARG A 73 -4.72 -10.59 -3.14
CA ARG A 73 -3.27 -10.66 -2.98
C ARG A 73 -2.63 -11.08 -4.30
N PHE A 74 -1.42 -10.59 -4.56
CA PHE A 74 -0.55 -11.14 -5.60
C PHE A 74 0.20 -12.35 -5.05
N SER A 75 0.73 -13.20 -5.93
CA SER A 75 1.43 -14.45 -5.58
C SER A 75 2.67 -14.29 -4.68
N ASN A 76 3.19 -13.08 -4.54
CA ASN A 76 4.37 -12.76 -3.72
C ASN A 76 4.00 -11.92 -2.49
N ASP A 77 2.88 -12.25 -1.85
CA ASP A 77 2.37 -11.66 -0.61
C ASP A 77 2.02 -10.17 -0.63
N ARG A 78 2.18 -9.48 -1.76
CA ARG A 78 1.74 -8.09 -1.96
C ARG A 78 0.21 -8.00 -1.95
N ILE A 79 -0.31 -6.93 -1.39
CA ILE A 79 -1.74 -6.63 -1.48
C ILE A 79 -2.10 -5.99 -2.82
N CYS A 80 -3.27 -6.33 -3.35
CA CYS A 80 -3.87 -5.61 -4.47
C CYS A 80 -4.79 -4.49 -3.96
N PHE A 81 -4.22 -3.32 -3.71
CA PHE A 81 -4.99 -2.13 -3.30
C PHE A 81 -5.69 -1.45 -4.49
N LEU A 82 -5.22 -1.71 -5.71
CA LEU A 82 -5.75 -1.21 -6.98
C LEU A 82 -5.31 -2.16 -8.12
N HIS A 83 -6.19 -2.41 -9.10
CA HIS A 83 -5.80 -3.13 -10.31
C HIS A 83 -4.79 -2.29 -11.13
N PRO A 84 -3.72 -2.89 -11.70
CA PRO A 84 -2.69 -2.14 -12.40
C PRO A 84 -3.19 -1.25 -13.54
N THR A 85 -4.19 -1.69 -14.31
CA THR A 85 -4.75 -0.90 -15.44
C THR A 85 -5.51 0.36 -15.00
N MET A 86 -5.86 0.47 -13.72
CA MET A 86 -6.52 1.65 -13.15
C MET A 86 -5.53 2.66 -12.58
N TRP A 87 -4.22 2.36 -12.57
CA TRP A 87 -3.22 3.28 -12.08
C TRP A 87 -3.13 4.52 -12.99
N ASN A 88 -3.18 5.71 -12.40
CA ASN A 88 -3.08 6.98 -13.11
C ASN A 88 -1.99 7.84 -12.46
N PRO A 89 -0.82 8.02 -13.10
CA PRO A 89 0.29 8.77 -12.52
C PRO A 89 -0.01 10.27 -12.30
N GLY A 90 -1.01 10.83 -12.98
CA GLY A 90 -1.44 12.22 -12.81
C GLY A 90 -2.45 12.43 -11.69
N ARG A 91 -3.04 11.34 -11.14
CA ARG A 91 -4.07 11.42 -10.08
C ARG A 91 -3.70 10.64 -8.81
N HIS A 92 -2.89 9.60 -8.93
CA HIS A 92 -2.55 8.72 -7.83
C HIS A 92 -1.11 8.95 -7.36
N ASN A 93 -0.93 8.90 -6.04
CA ASN A 93 0.31 9.16 -5.33
C ASN A 93 0.39 8.28 -4.05
N LEU A 94 1.44 8.43 -3.25
CA LEU A 94 1.58 7.72 -1.98
C LEU A 94 0.38 7.90 -1.03
N LEU A 95 -0.18 9.10 -0.91
CA LEU A 95 -1.35 9.36 -0.05
C LEU A 95 -2.53 8.47 -0.47
N PHE A 96 -2.83 8.43 -1.77
CA PHE A 96 -3.85 7.55 -2.33
C PHE A 96 -3.57 6.07 -2.04
N VAL A 97 -2.30 5.64 -2.18
CA VAL A 97 -1.87 4.26 -1.88
C VAL A 97 -2.14 3.90 -0.42
N ILE A 98 -1.79 4.79 0.52
CA ILE A 98 -2.02 4.58 1.96
C ILE A 98 -3.52 4.47 2.25
N GLN A 99 -4.33 5.39 1.72
CA GLN A 99 -5.80 5.37 1.90
C GLN A 99 -6.44 4.09 1.35
N ARG A 100 -6.02 3.65 0.16
CA ARG A 100 -6.50 2.39 -0.44
C ARG A 100 -6.05 1.18 0.37
N THR A 101 -4.85 1.21 0.92
CA THR A 101 -4.31 0.17 1.80
C THR A 101 -5.10 0.08 3.11
N ALA A 102 -5.41 1.21 3.75
CA ALA A 102 -6.25 1.25 4.95
C ALA A 102 -7.62 0.60 4.70
N LYS A 103 -8.25 0.94 3.56
CA LYS A 103 -9.51 0.31 3.15
C LYS A 103 -9.34 -1.19 2.91
N TRP A 104 -8.25 -1.62 2.26
CA TRP A 104 -7.97 -3.04 2.04
C TRP A 104 -7.83 -3.80 3.36
N LEU A 105 -7.12 -3.25 4.35
CA LEU A 105 -6.93 -3.85 5.67
C LEU A 105 -8.26 -4.03 6.41
N ALA A 106 -9.14 -3.02 6.39
CA ALA A 106 -10.47 -3.13 6.99
C ALA A 106 -11.31 -4.25 6.34
N LYS A 107 -11.21 -4.40 5.01
CA LYS A 107 -11.89 -5.49 4.29
C LYS A 107 -11.30 -6.86 4.61
N TYR A 108 -9.97 -6.93 4.74
CA TYR A 108 -9.27 -8.14 5.14
C TYR A 108 -9.75 -8.64 6.51
N GLU A 109 -9.96 -7.74 7.48
CA GLU A 109 -10.48 -8.13 8.80
C GLU A 109 -11.89 -8.72 8.73
N VAL A 110 -12.78 -8.10 7.94
CA VAL A 110 -14.12 -8.66 7.70
C VAL A 110 -14.03 -10.05 7.05
N TYR A 111 -13.13 -10.22 6.07
CA TYR A 111 -12.91 -11.52 5.44
C TYR A 111 -12.39 -12.57 6.45
N GLN A 112 -11.46 -12.21 7.32
CA GLN A 112 -10.96 -13.11 8.35
C GLN A 112 -12.04 -13.56 9.33
N GLU A 113 -13.02 -12.70 9.62
CA GLU A 113 -14.12 -12.99 10.53
C GLU A 113 -15.24 -13.79 9.87
N THR A 114 -15.53 -13.53 8.59
CA THR A 114 -16.75 -14.02 7.92
C THR A 114 -16.50 -15.01 6.80
N GLY A 115 -15.25 -15.16 6.34
CA GLY A 115 -14.90 -15.88 5.11
C GLY A 115 -15.29 -15.17 3.82
N ASN A 116 -15.94 -13.99 3.88
CA ASN A 116 -16.46 -13.27 2.73
C ASN A 116 -15.74 -11.93 2.55
N TRP A 117 -15.21 -11.67 1.36
CA TRP A 117 -14.55 -10.41 1.06
C TRP A 117 -15.59 -9.32 0.75
N PRO A 118 -15.64 -8.20 1.48
CA PRO A 118 -16.65 -7.18 1.26
C PRO A 118 -16.38 -6.33 0.00
N GLY A 119 -17.39 -6.25 -0.88
CA GLY A 119 -17.41 -5.41 -2.08
C GLY A 119 -16.77 -6.04 -3.31
N ALA A 120 -16.89 -5.36 -4.45
CA ALA A 120 -16.48 -5.89 -5.75
C ALA A 120 -14.97 -6.10 -5.88
N GLY A 121 -14.61 -7.15 -6.62
CA GLY A 121 -13.27 -7.43 -7.09
C GLY A 121 -13.22 -7.40 -8.62
N ILE A 122 -12.04 -7.15 -9.18
CA ILE A 122 -11.75 -7.34 -10.60
C ILE A 122 -10.80 -8.54 -10.70
N ALA A 123 -11.07 -9.45 -11.61
CA ALA A 123 -10.19 -10.59 -11.88
C ALA A 123 -8.82 -10.09 -12.38
N HIS A 124 -7.76 -10.78 -11.96
CA HIS A 124 -6.39 -10.51 -12.38
C HIS A 124 -5.99 -11.40 -13.55
#